data_AF-A0A523LMB9-F1
#
_entry.id   AF-A0A523LMB9-F1
#
_cell.length_a   1.000
_cell.length_b   1.000
_cell.length_c   1.000
_cell.angle_alpha   90.00
_cell.angle_beta   90.00
_cell.angle_gamma   90.00
#
_symmetry.space_group_name_H-M   'P 1'
#
loop_
_entity.id
_entity.type
_entity.pdbx_description
1 polymer ?
#
loop_
_entity_poly.entity_id
_entity_poly.type
_entity_poly.pdbx_seq_one_letter_code
_entity_poly.pdbx_strand_id
1 'polypeptide(L)'
;GVESLLDYDISLIGEISDGKVELYVKVIVPVTSLCPCSKEISDYGAHNQRSHVTVTVRTHGFIWIEELIDLVEKNASSELYGLLKRPDEKYVTERAYDNPRFVEDMVRDVALVLNEDERVGAYSVESENFESIHNHSAYAIVEKDKDAEDAAG
;
A
#
# COMPACT_ATOMS: atom_id res chain seq x y z
N GLY A 1 1.13 -23.06 -2.15
CA GLY A 1 1.75 -23.14 -0.82
C GLY A 1 0.78 -23.79 0.16
N VAL A 2 0.95 -23.53 1.45
CA VAL A 2 -0.08 -23.81 2.47
C VAL A 2 -0.95 -22.57 2.62
N GLU A 3 -2.25 -22.76 2.81
CA GLU A 3 -3.18 -21.65 3.05
C GLU A 3 -3.10 -21.19 4.51
N SER A 4 -3.18 -19.88 4.71
CA SER A 4 -3.24 -19.24 6.02
C SER A 4 -4.07 -17.97 5.94
N LEU A 5 -4.68 -17.57 7.05
CA LEU A 5 -5.37 -16.28 7.15
C LEU A 5 -4.36 -15.15 7.36
N LEU A 6 -4.70 -13.97 6.86
CA LEU A 6 -4.06 -12.70 7.18
C LEU A 6 -5.16 -11.67 7.46
N ASP A 7 -4.95 -10.85 8.47
CA ASP A 7 -5.85 -9.79 8.90
C ASP A 7 -5.46 -8.44 8.27
N TYR A 8 -6.48 -7.64 7.97
CA TYR A 8 -6.37 -6.28 7.44
C TYR A 8 -7.36 -5.39 8.18
N ASP A 9 -6.97 -4.16 8.49
CA ASP A 9 -7.85 -3.18 9.13
C ASP A 9 -8.61 -2.38 8.07
N ILE A 10 -9.94 -2.42 8.14
CA ILE A 10 -10.83 -1.83 7.14
C ILE A 10 -11.85 -0.89 7.81
N SER A 11 -12.05 0.28 7.21
CA SER A 11 -13.09 1.23 7.59
C SER A 11 -13.96 1.57 6.38
N LEU A 12 -15.28 1.51 6.56
CA LEU A 12 -16.26 2.03 5.63
C LEU A 12 -16.84 3.32 6.21
N ILE A 13 -16.71 4.41 5.48
CA ILE A 13 -17.05 5.76 5.97
C ILE A 13 -18.11 6.35 5.03
N GLY A 14 -19.19 6.87 5.60
CA GLY A 14 -20.23 7.55 4.84
C GLY A 14 -20.41 8.97 5.35
N GLU A 15 -20.37 9.93 4.45
CA GLU A 15 -20.52 11.35 4.75
C GLU A 15 -21.71 11.93 3.98
N ILE A 16 -22.40 12.89 4.60
CA ILE A 16 -23.52 13.60 3.97
C ILE A 16 -23.28 15.10 4.14
N SER A 17 -23.14 15.80 3.02
CA SER A 17 -22.97 17.26 2.96
C SER A 17 -23.87 17.85 1.88
N ASP A 18 -24.66 18.88 2.22
CA ASP A 18 -25.61 19.53 1.31
C ASP A 18 -26.53 18.57 0.52
N GLY A 19 -26.92 17.46 1.15
CA GLY A 19 -27.75 16.42 0.54
C GLY A 19 -27.02 15.50 -0.44
N LYS A 20 -25.71 15.69 -0.64
CA LYS A 20 -24.83 14.75 -1.36
C LYS A 20 -24.28 13.73 -0.38
N VAL A 21 -24.29 12.46 -0.80
CA VAL A 21 -23.72 11.34 -0.04
C VAL A 21 -22.38 11.00 -0.67
N GLU A 22 -21.33 10.92 0.15
CA GLU A 22 -20.02 10.43 -0.24
C GLU A 22 -19.70 9.16 0.55
N LEU A 23 -19.08 8.20 -0.13
CA LEU A 23 -18.64 6.94 0.46
C LEU A 23 -17.13 6.83 0.32
N TYR A 24 -16.47 6.49 1.42
CA TYR A 24 -15.05 6.23 1.46
C TYR A 24 -14.78 4.81 1.96
N VAL A 25 -13.81 4.15 1.33
CA VAL A 25 -13.26 2.88 1.78
C VAL A 25 -11.81 3.15 2.19
N LYS A 26 -11.47 2.81 3.43
CA LYS A 26 -10.11 2.88 3.95
C LYS A 26 -9.62 1.47 4.27
N VAL A 27 -8.45 1.11 3.76
CA VAL A 27 -7.76 -0.14 4.06
C VAL A 27 -6.37 0.14 4.59
N ILE A 28 -5.93 -0.60 5.61
CA ILE A 28 -4.55 -0.60 6.10
C ILE A 28 -3.98 -1.98 5.84
N VAL A 29 -2.96 -2.03 4.98
CA VAL A 29 -2.40 -3.27 4.47
C VAL A 29 -0.96 -3.42 4.97
N PRO A 30 -0.66 -4.44 5.79
CA PRO A 30 0.69 -4.69 6.26
C PRO A 30 1.50 -5.41 5.18
N VAL A 31 2.68 -4.87 4.85
CA VAL A 31 3.57 -5.41 3.83
C VAL A 31 5.02 -5.49 4.32
N THR A 32 5.87 -6.21 3.59
CA THR A 32 7.32 -6.10 3.73
C THR A 32 7.86 -5.07 2.74
N SER A 33 8.64 -4.10 3.24
CA SER A 33 9.43 -3.20 2.41
C SER A 33 10.92 -3.47 2.62
N LEU A 34 11.68 -3.45 1.52
CA LEU A 34 13.14 -3.62 1.55
C LEU A 34 13.80 -2.40 0.93
N CYS A 35 14.79 -1.86 1.64
CA CYS A 35 15.40 -0.57 1.30
C CYS A 35 16.35 -0.68 0.09
N PRO A 36 16.10 0.05 -1.02
CA PRO A 36 17.00 0.06 -2.17
C PRO A 36 18.39 0.57 -1.82
N CYS A 37 18.48 1.64 -1.00
CA CYS A 37 19.74 2.22 -0.57
C CYS A 37 20.62 1.20 0.17
N SER A 38 20.04 0.47 1.13
CA SER A 38 20.77 -0.54 1.89
C SER A 38 21.33 -1.65 1.00
N LYS A 39 20.54 -2.10 0.03
CA LYS A 39 20.96 -3.11 -0.96
C LYS A 39 22.12 -2.61 -1.82
N GLU A 40 22.07 -1.36 -2.26
CA GLU A 40 23.07 -0.77 -3.15
C GLU A 40 24.44 -0.60 -2.47
N ILE A 41 24.46 -0.20 -1.20
CA ILE A 41 25.71 0.15 -0.51
C ILE A 41 26.35 -1.02 0.28
N SER A 42 25.65 -2.14 0.44
CA SER A 42 26.12 -3.27 1.26
C SER A 42 26.64 -4.40 0.37
N ASP A 43 27.78 -4.99 0.73
CA ASP A 43 28.34 -6.16 0.02
C ASP A 43 27.40 -7.38 0.04
N TYR A 44 26.55 -7.48 1.07
CA TYR A 44 25.57 -8.55 1.23
C TYR A 44 24.38 -8.08 2.07
N GLY A 45 23.20 -8.64 1.75
CA GLY A 45 21.96 -8.33 2.46
C GLY A 45 21.44 -6.92 2.21
N ALA A 46 20.31 -6.62 2.83
CA ALA A 46 19.68 -5.31 2.85
C ALA A 46 18.70 -5.28 4.02
N HIS A 47 18.58 -4.16 4.72
CA HIS A 47 17.57 -4.06 5.76
C HIS A 47 16.16 -4.01 5.14
N ASN A 48 15.23 -4.62 5.85
CA ASN A 48 13.82 -4.67 5.53
C ASN A 48 13.01 -4.59 6.82
N GLN A 49 11.76 -4.19 6.68
CA GLN A 49 10.88 -3.97 7.81
C GLN A 49 9.43 -4.24 7.42
N ARG A 50 8.58 -4.27 8.45
CA ARG A 50 7.14 -4.15 8.25
C ARG A 50 6.82 -2.70 7.90
N SER A 51 5.91 -2.54 6.95
CA SER A 51 5.31 -1.27 6.62
C SER A 51 3.80 -1.39 6.67
N HIS A 52 3.14 -0.28 6.98
CA HIS A 52 1.70 -0.13 6.76
C HIS A 52 1.47 0.80 5.58
N VAL A 53 0.72 0.32 4.60
CA VAL A 53 0.21 1.15 3.52
C VAL A 53 -1.27 1.36 3.76
N THR A 54 -1.64 2.62 3.92
CA THR A 54 -3.02 3.03 4.14
C THR A 54 -3.56 3.63 2.86
N VAL A 55 -4.64 3.07 2.33
CA VAL A 55 -5.32 3.58 1.13
C VAL A 55 -6.73 3.97 1.52
N THR A 56 -7.05 5.26 1.38
CA THR A 56 -8.41 5.79 1.53
C THR A 56 -8.90 6.26 0.18
N VAL A 57 -10.05 5.78 -0.26
CA VAL A 57 -10.64 6.09 -1.58
C VAL A 57 -12.06 6.60 -1.41
N ARG A 58 -12.37 7.78 -1.95
CA ARG A 58 -13.74 8.21 -2.24
C ARG A 58 -14.20 7.51 -3.51
N THR A 59 -15.24 6.72 -3.42
CA THR A 59 -15.74 5.92 -4.54
C THR A 59 -17.02 6.51 -5.13
N HIS A 60 -17.13 6.50 -6.46
CA HIS A 60 -18.38 6.79 -7.19
C HIS A 60 -19.25 5.54 -7.39
N GLY A 61 -18.71 4.36 -7.10
CA GLY A 61 -19.37 3.09 -7.35
C GLY A 61 -18.93 1.99 -6.38
N PHE A 62 -19.10 0.76 -6.83
CA PHE A 62 -18.69 -0.40 -6.04
C PHE A 62 -17.22 -0.75 -6.34
N ILE A 63 -16.42 -0.87 -5.28
CA ILE A 63 -15.03 -1.34 -5.30
C ILE A 63 -14.93 -2.43 -4.23
N TRP A 64 -14.42 -3.61 -4.58
CA TRP A 64 -14.14 -4.65 -3.60
C TRP A 64 -12.97 -4.21 -2.70
N ILE A 65 -13.05 -4.52 -1.41
CA ILE A 65 -11.97 -4.24 -0.46
C ILE A 65 -10.68 -4.96 -0.91
N GLU A 66 -10.84 -6.20 -1.40
CA GLU A 66 -9.79 -7.05 -1.93
C GLU A 66 -9.08 -6.42 -3.13
N GLU A 67 -9.76 -5.62 -3.97
CA GLU A 67 -9.10 -4.91 -5.07
C GLU A 67 -8.07 -3.90 -4.57
N LEU A 68 -8.37 -3.21 -3.46
CA LEU A 68 -7.45 -2.26 -2.84
C LEU A 68 -6.29 -2.97 -2.12
N ILE A 69 -6.57 -4.10 -1.47
CA ILE A 69 -5.54 -4.95 -0.84
C ILE A 69 -4.57 -5.47 -1.91
N ASP A 70 -5.10 -6.09 -2.97
CA ASP A 70 -4.35 -6.60 -4.11
C ASP A 70 -3.46 -5.52 -4.74
N LEU A 71 -4.01 -4.31 -4.89
CA LEU A 71 -3.28 -3.17 -5.44
C LEU A 71 -2.04 -2.85 -4.60
N VAL A 72 -2.18 -2.78 -3.28
CA VAL A 72 -1.05 -2.52 -2.39
C VAL A 72 -0.04 -3.68 -2.42
N GLU A 73 -0.50 -4.91 -2.27
CA GLU A 73 0.37 -6.10 -2.19
C GLU A 73 1.21 -6.28 -3.46
N LYS A 74 0.62 -6.02 -4.63
CA LYS A 74 1.33 -6.07 -5.92
C LYS A 74 2.42 -5.02 -6.06
N ASN A 75 2.32 -3.89 -5.36
CA ASN A 75 3.30 -2.80 -5.40
C ASN A 75 4.34 -2.86 -4.28
N ALA A 76 4.17 -3.74 -3.29
CA ALA A 76 5.13 -3.95 -2.23
C ALA A 76 6.38 -4.71 -2.68
N SER A 77 7.46 -4.61 -1.88
CA SER A 77 8.63 -5.47 -2.09
C SER A 77 8.26 -6.95 -1.96
N SER A 78 7.45 -7.28 -0.94
CA SER A 78 6.71 -8.53 -0.86
C SER A 78 5.46 -8.34 -0.01
N GLU A 79 4.39 -9.05 -0.36
CA GLU A 79 3.24 -9.23 0.52
C GLU A 79 3.58 -10.11 1.74
N LEU A 80 2.70 -10.09 2.75
CA LEU A 80 2.82 -10.93 3.94
C LEU A 80 2.05 -12.24 3.78
N TYR A 81 2.53 -13.26 4.48
CA TYR A 81 1.88 -14.57 4.56
C TYR A 81 1.84 -14.99 6.02
N GLY A 82 0.68 -15.42 6.52
CA GLY A 82 0.52 -15.87 7.90
C GLY A 82 1.32 -17.15 8.23
N LEU A 83 1.55 -18.02 7.24
CA LEU A 83 2.35 -19.23 7.39
C LEU A 83 3.21 -19.47 6.15
N LEU A 84 4.52 -19.62 6.37
CA LEU A 84 5.51 -19.93 5.34
C LEU A 84 6.23 -21.24 5.66
N LYS A 85 6.38 -22.13 4.67
CA LYS A 85 7.36 -23.22 4.72
C LYS A 85 8.71 -22.72 4.21
N ARG A 86 9.78 -23.48 4.41
CA ARG A 86 11.13 -23.11 3.96
C ARG A 86 11.23 -22.71 2.48
N PRO A 87 10.59 -23.41 1.52
CA PRO A 87 10.61 -22.96 0.12
C PRO A 87 9.88 -21.64 -0.10
N ASP A 88 8.80 -21.40 0.65
CA ASP A 88 8.03 -20.15 0.58
C ASP A 88 8.84 -18.99 1.19
N GLU A 89 9.50 -19.21 2.33
CA GLU A 89 10.39 -18.24 2.99
C GLU A 89 11.57 -17.82 2.09
N LYS A 90 12.17 -18.79 1.38
CA LYS A 90 13.18 -18.51 0.35
C LYS A 90 12.62 -17.57 -0.72
N TYR A 91 11.44 -17.89 -1.24
CA TYR A 91 10.81 -17.10 -2.30
C TYR A 91 10.51 -15.67 -1.87
N VAL A 92 9.86 -15.46 -0.72
CA VAL A 92 9.50 -14.09 -0.27
C VAL A 92 10.74 -13.25 0.04
N THR A 93 11.80 -13.88 0.56
CA THR A 93 13.07 -13.20 0.83
C THR A 93 13.73 -12.73 -0.46
N GLU A 94 13.83 -13.62 -1.46
CA GLU A 94 14.40 -13.29 -2.77
C GLU A 94 13.53 -12.26 -3.51
N ARG A 95 12.20 -12.41 -3.48
CA ARG A 95 11.25 -11.45 -4.08
C ARG A 95 11.42 -10.04 -3.51
N ALA A 96 11.45 -9.91 -2.19
CA ALA A 96 11.65 -8.61 -1.54
C ALA A 96 13.01 -8.02 -1.87
N TYR A 97 14.06 -8.85 -1.92
CA TYR A 97 15.41 -8.43 -2.27
C TYR A 97 15.48 -7.92 -3.71
N ASP A 98 14.81 -8.59 -4.65
CA ASP A 98 14.82 -8.23 -6.07
C ASP A 98 13.90 -7.05 -6.42
N ASN A 99 12.93 -6.74 -5.56
CA ASN A 99 11.99 -5.64 -5.73
C ASN A 99 12.06 -4.62 -4.58
N PRO A 100 13.22 -3.99 -4.32
CA PRO A 100 13.34 -3.03 -3.24
C PRO A 100 12.54 -1.76 -3.56
N ARG A 101 11.92 -1.15 -2.55
CA ARG A 101 11.08 0.06 -2.70
C ARG A 101 11.33 1.05 -1.57
N PHE A 102 11.50 2.32 -1.90
CA PHE A 102 11.39 3.38 -0.90
C PHE A 102 9.93 3.62 -0.52
N VAL A 103 9.72 4.32 0.61
CA VAL A 103 8.39 4.71 1.07
C VAL A 103 7.68 5.62 0.04
N GLU A 104 8.44 6.46 -0.65
CA GLU A 104 7.94 7.34 -1.72
C GLU A 104 7.59 6.59 -3.00
N ASP A 105 8.27 5.47 -3.28
CA ASP A 105 7.97 4.64 -4.46
C ASP A 105 6.65 3.91 -4.26
N MET A 106 6.40 3.40 -3.04
CA MET A 106 5.15 2.74 -2.68
C MET A 106 3.93 3.64 -2.94
N VAL A 107 3.94 4.86 -2.40
CA VAL A 107 2.80 5.77 -2.55
C VAL A 107 2.62 6.22 -4.00
N ARG A 108 3.72 6.40 -4.75
CA ARG A 108 3.66 6.76 -6.18
C ARG A 108 3.06 5.63 -7.02
N ASP A 109 3.53 4.41 -6.85
CA ASP A 109 3.11 3.28 -7.69
C ASP A 109 1.63 2.92 -7.44
N VAL A 110 1.16 2.99 -6.18
CA VAL A 110 -0.27 2.83 -5.86
C VAL A 110 -1.11 3.99 -6.42
N ALA A 111 -0.65 5.24 -6.26
CA ALA A 111 -1.35 6.40 -6.78
C ALA A 111 -1.49 6.37 -8.31
N LEU A 112 -0.49 5.88 -9.04
CA LEU A 112 -0.56 5.75 -10.50
C LEU A 112 -1.72 4.85 -10.93
N VAL A 113 -1.98 3.74 -10.22
CA VAL A 113 -3.11 2.86 -10.56
C VAL A 113 -4.45 3.50 -10.18
N LEU A 114 -4.54 4.18 -9.04
CA LEU A 114 -5.78 4.86 -8.61
C LEU A 114 -6.16 6.03 -9.52
N ASN A 115 -5.18 6.66 -10.18
CA ASN A 115 -5.43 7.68 -11.20
C ASN A 115 -6.21 7.13 -12.39
N GLU A 116 -5.91 5.90 -12.81
CA GLU A 116 -6.53 5.25 -13.98
C GLU A 116 -7.90 4.62 -13.66
N ASP A 117 -8.26 4.44 -12.38
CA ASP A 117 -9.56 3.86 -11.99
C ASP A 117 -10.65 4.94 -11.97
N GLU A 118 -11.53 4.94 -12.98
CA GLU A 118 -12.66 5.87 -13.12
C GLU A 118 -13.67 5.80 -11.95
N ARG A 119 -13.67 4.71 -11.15
CA ARG A 119 -14.55 4.59 -9.97
C ARG A 119 -14.04 5.41 -8.79
N VAL A 120 -12.79 5.84 -8.83
CA VAL A 120 -12.12 6.62 -7.78
C VAL A 120 -12.28 8.11 -8.07
N GLY A 121 -13.02 8.81 -7.21
CA GLY A 121 -13.20 10.28 -7.29
C GLY A 121 -12.12 11.06 -6.56
N ALA A 122 -11.63 10.52 -5.43
CA ALA A 122 -10.50 11.08 -4.68
C ALA A 122 -9.80 9.96 -3.90
N TYR A 123 -8.54 10.15 -3.56
CA TYR A 123 -7.80 9.21 -2.73
C TYR A 123 -6.70 9.86 -1.88
N SER A 124 -6.32 9.14 -0.83
CA SER A 124 -5.12 9.37 -0.03
C SER A 124 -4.39 8.04 0.13
N VAL A 125 -3.10 8.01 -0.22
CA VAL A 125 -2.23 6.84 -0.09
C VAL A 125 -1.07 7.22 0.82
N GLU A 126 -1.00 6.57 1.96
CA GLU A 126 0.05 6.74 2.96
C GLU A 126 0.89 5.47 3.03
N SER A 127 2.21 5.60 3.18
CA SER A 127 3.09 4.48 3.51
C SER A 127 3.93 4.85 4.72
N GLU A 128 3.91 4.00 5.73
CA GLU A 128 4.72 4.14 6.94
C GLU A 128 5.62 2.91 7.08
N ASN A 129 6.93 3.13 7.08
CA ASN A 129 7.93 2.10 7.32
C ASN A 129 8.37 2.16 8.79
N PHE A 130 8.17 1.06 9.52
CA PHE A 130 8.70 0.92 10.88
C PHE A 130 10.17 0.52 10.81
N GLU A 131 11.05 1.50 10.58
CA GLU A 131 12.46 1.30 10.26
C GLU A 131 13.16 0.31 11.22
N SER A 132 13.76 -0.75 10.67
CA SER A 132 14.40 -1.80 11.47
C SER A 132 15.69 -1.35 12.17
N ILE A 133 16.30 -0.27 11.68
CA ILE A 133 17.61 0.25 12.14
C ILE A 133 17.49 1.61 12.85
N HIS A 134 16.27 2.14 12.96
CA HIS A 134 15.99 3.43 13.61
C HIS A 134 14.81 3.27 14.58
N ASN A 135 14.64 4.21 15.50
CA ASN A 135 13.51 4.21 16.44
C ASN A 135 12.48 5.29 16.09
N HIS A 136 12.23 5.46 14.80
CA HIS A 136 11.22 6.34 14.22
C HIS A 136 10.78 5.76 12.87
N SER A 137 9.61 6.16 12.39
CA SER A 137 9.11 5.74 11.08
C SER A 137 9.61 6.64 9.96
N ALA A 138 9.85 6.08 8.78
CA ALA A 138 9.87 6.84 7.53
C ALA A 138 8.45 6.86 6.94
N TYR A 139 8.00 8.00 6.44
CA TYR A 139 6.61 8.21 6.05
C TYR A 139 6.51 9.03 4.76
N ALA A 140 5.59 8.64 3.87
CA ALA A 140 5.20 9.40 2.70
C ALA A 140 3.69 9.33 2.50
N ILE A 141 3.14 10.36 1.86
CA ILE A 141 1.72 10.47 1.51
C ILE A 141 1.55 11.11 0.13
N VAL A 142 0.59 10.60 -0.64
CA VAL A 142 0.07 11.24 -1.85
C VAL A 142 -1.44 11.35 -1.74
N GLU A 143 -1.96 12.54 -1.98
CA GLU A 143 -3.40 12.81 -1.99
C GLU A 143 -3.80 13.42 -3.33
N LYS A 144 -4.99 13.07 -3.80
CA LYS A 144 -5.54 13.63 -5.02
C LYS A 144 -7.06 13.62 -4.99
N ASP A 145 -7.67 14.74 -5.36
CA ASP A 145 -9.10 14.85 -5.68
C ASP A 145 -9.24 15.00 -7.20
N LYS A 146 -9.66 13.92 -7.87
CA LYS A 146 -9.80 13.88 -9.33
C LYS A 146 -11.02 14.69 -9.79
N ASP A 147 -12.09 14.65 -9.00
CA ASP A 147 -13.32 15.41 -9.31
C ASP A 147 -13.09 16.93 -9.25
N ALA A 148 -12.21 17.39 -8.35
CA ALA A 148 -11.83 18.80 -8.26
C ALA A 148 -10.96 19.27 -9.44
N GLU A 149 -10.07 18.41 -9.96
CA GLU A 149 -9.24 18.71 -11.13
C GLU A 149 -10.06 18.74 -12.42
N ASP A 150 -10.97 17.80 -12.60
CA ASP A 150 -11.85 17.73 -13.78
C ASP A 150 -12.80 18.93 -13.86
N ALA A 151 -13.20 19.50 -12.72
CA ALA A 151 -14.01 20.72 -12.67
C ALA A 151 -13.23 22.00 -13.03
N ALA A 152 -11.89 21.96 -13.05
CA ALA A 152 -11.02 23.09 -13.33
C ALA A 152 -10.49 23.14 -14.77
N GLY A 153 -10.68 22.07 -15.55
CA GLY A 153 -10.29 21.96 -16.97
C GLY A 153 -11.41 22.28 -17.95
#